data_AF-A0A3G8XLK5-F1
#
_entry.id   AF-A0A3G8XLK5-F1
#
_cell.length_a   1.000
_cell.length_b   1.000
_cell.length_c   1.000
_cell.angle_alpha   90.00
_cell.angle_beta   90.00
_cell.angle_gamma   90.00
#
_symmetry.space_group_name_H-M   'P 1'
#
loop_
_entity.id
_entity.type
_entity.pdbx_description
1 polymer ?
#
loop_
_entity_poly.entity_id
_entity_poly.type
_entity_poly.pdbx_seq_one_letter_code
_entity_poly.pdbx_strand_id
1 'polypeptide(L)'
;MINRIIICIISLCFFSLFSCKKNTDYKSSSISEENKKIDTLEVIYYQDKKVKELFLSEYENEKNVKLFFYENGKLERKVLNFNSYPQNNYEYNQNGKLIHHWKEGDIGGCIATIGREVFWDDKGNISKEVVHTNSGESCSEKILIHEIKEYFSGTKKIKSIKNTRESYEGSNECPCGFWKEYDENEKIISQNTFTECSNTNISCEDDDIQNEKSSISDKWIGRYELNLIGKGNRTGNEYQIYLDISKDSIAYTAEGYQLYHKFLLTASDNGNELYLKYTKPMDDTNSWALEKTKDFGKITIKNGKYLWESPFLNTSYTDNKKIIYTISKKN
;
A
#
# COMPACT_ATOMS: atom_id res chain seq x y z
N MET A 1 44.93 -71.22 -17.87
CA MET A 1 44.99 -70.86 -19.30
C MET A 1 43.83 -71.56 -19.99
N ILE A 2 43.03 -70.84 -20.80
CA ILE A 2 41.97 -71.35 -21.72
C ILE A 2 40.71 -72.03 -21.10
N ASN A 3 39.60 -71.29 -21.19
CA ASN A 3 38.20 -71.62 -21.57
C ASN A 3 37.51 -72.96 -21.22
N ARG A 4 36.30 -72.82 -20.62
CA ARG A 4 34.97 -73.25 -21.13
C ARG A 4 33.88 -72.55 -20.26
N ILE A 5 32.75 -71.96 -20.70
CA ILE A 5 31.80 -72.13 -21.83
C ILE A 5 31.03 -73.47 -21.71
N ILE A 6 29.68 -73.58 -21.57
CA ILE A 6 28.52 -72.65 -21.37
C ILE A 6 27.25 -73.56 -21.06
N ILE A 7 25.97 -73.22 -20.76
CA ILE A 7 25.07 -72.04 -20.62
C ILE A 7 23.78 -72.45 -19.80
N CYS A 8 22.92 -71.50 -19.37
CA CYS A 8 21.48 -71.68 -18.99
C CYS A 8 21.16 -72.43 -17.65
N ILE A 9 19.95 -72.39 -17.03
CA ILE A 9 18.63 -71.81 -17.40
C ILE A 9 17.73 -71.41 -16.18
N ILE A 10 17.02 -70.27 -16.27
CA ILE A 10 15.62 -69.91 -15.85
C ILE A 10 15.04 -70.20 -14.41
N SER A 11 14.25 -69.23 -13.91
CA SER A 11 13.16 -69.31 -12.89
C SER A 11 13.47 -69.54 -11.40
N LEU A 12 12.59 -69.22 -10.43
CA LEU A 12 11.61 -68.10 -10.23
C LEU A 12 10.97 -68.32 -8.83
N CYS A 13 10.76 -67.26 -8.03
CA CYS A 13 9.71 -67.15 -6.99
C CYS A 13 9.74 -68.14 -5.77
N PHE A 14 9.12 -67.88 -4.60
CA PHE A 14 8.36 -66.71 -4.10
C PHE A 14 8.47 -66.60 -2.56
N PHE A 15 8.10 -65.42 -2.02
CA PHE A 15 7.46 -65.12 -0.71
C PHE A 15 7.20 -66.28 0.28
N SER A 16 7.33 -66.15 1.62
CA SER A 16 7.38 -64.95 2.51
C SER A 16 7.68 -65.32 3.98
N LEU A 17 7.84 -64.31 4.86
CA LEU A 17 7.38 -64.18 6.28
C LEU A 17 8.41 -63.46 7.18
N PHE A 18 7.93 -63.03 8.37
CA PHE A 18 8.60 -62.24 9.42
C PHE A 18 8.93 -60.77 9.06
N SER A 19 8.89 -59.80 9.99
CA SER A 19 8.07 -59.65 11.20
C SER A 19 8.12 -58.18 11.67
N CYS A 20 7.07 -57.67 12.35
CA CYS A 20 7.02 -56.29 12.82
C CYS A 20 7.43 -56.13 14.30
N LYS A 21 8.50 -55.36 14.58
CA LYS A 21 8.49 -54.24 15.57
C LYS A 21 9.86 -53.50 15.73
N LYS A 22 9.81 -52.17 15.58
CA LYS A 22 10.33 -51.10 16.49
C LYS A 22 11.60 -51.41 17.31
N ASN A 23 12.68 -50.62 17.34
CA ASN A 23 12.87 -49.15 17.20
C ASN A 23 14.36 -48.83 17.53
N THR A 24 14.88 -47.64 17.20
CA THR A 24 16.16 -47.02 17.69
C THR A 24 17.47 -47.84 17.46
N ASP A 25 18.60 -47.26 16.98
CA ASP A 25 19.01 -45.86 17.02
C ASP A 25 20.07 -45.46 15.95
N TYR A 26 20.42 -44.18 15.93
CA TYR A 26 21.40 -43.49 15.07
C TYR A 26 22.72 -44.22 14.75
N LYS A 27 23.12 -44.20 13.46
CA LYS A 27 24.38 -43.52 13.05
C LYS A 27 24.52 -43.19 11.56
N SER A 28 24.52 -41.88 11.28
CA SER A 28 25.25 -41.17 10.21
C SER A 28 25.71 -41.92 8.95
N SER A 29 25.10 -41.59 7.81
CA SER A 29 25.85 -41.35 6.56
C SER A 29 25.83 -39.86 6.26
N SER A 30 26.96 -39.18 6.43
CA SER A 30 27.12 -37.77 6.12
C SER A 30 27.12 -37.54 4.61
N ILE A 31 25.94 -37.24 4.05
CA ILE A 31 25.84 -36.57 2.76
C ILE A 31 25.98 -35.08 3.04
N SER A 32 26.86 -34.41 2.30
CA SER A 32 27.18 -32.99 2.48
C SER A 32 25.96 -32.10 2.30
N GLU A 33 25.94 -30.98 3.01
CA GLU A 33 25.06 -29.84 2.73
C GLU A 33 25.45 -29.22 1.38
N GLU A 34 25.04 -29.85 0.29
CA GLU A 34 24.94 -29.15 -0.99
C GLU A 34 23.93 -28.02 -0.81
N ASN A 35 24.44 -26.79 -0.87
CA ASN A 35 23.65 -25.58 -0.89
C ASN A 35 22.57 -25.71 -1.97
N LYS A 36 21.32 -25.98 -1.56
CA LYS A 36 20.14 -25.92 -2.42
C LYS A 36 19.98 -24.48 -2.88
N LYS A 37 20.69 -24.12 -3.96
CA LYS A 37 20.58 -22.82 -4.61
C LYS A 37 19.11 -22.57 -4.90
N ILE A 38 18.61 -21.49 -4.31
CA ILE A 38 17.20 -21.13 -4.29
C ILE A 38 16.68 -21.02 -5.73
N ASP A 39 15.48 -21.53 -5.97
CA ASP A 39 14.73 -21.29 -7.21
C ASP A 39 13.93 -19.99 -7.05
N THR A 40 13.92 -19.17 -8.10
CA THR A 40 13.56 -17.74 -8.01
C THR A 40 12.59 -17.39 -9.12
N LEU A 41 11.45 -16.83 -8.75
CA LEU A 41 10.41 -16.38 -9.66
C LEU A 41 10.14 -14.89 -9.47
N GLU A 42 10.11 -14.17 -10.58
CA GLU A 42 9.70 -12.77 -10.68
C GLU A 42 8.39 -12.66 -11.47
N VAL A 43 7.37 -12.11 -10.82
CA VAL A 43 6.04 -11.88 -11.39
C VAL A 43 5.86 -10.38 -11.59
N ILE A 44 5.87 -9.92 -12.84
CA ILE A 44 5.57 -8.52 -13.16
C ILE A 44 4.06 -8.31 -13.08
N TYR A 45 3.62 -7.63 -12.02
CA TYR A 45 2.24 -7.19 -11.87
C TYR A 45 1.96 -5.94 -12.72
N TYR A 46 0.81 -5.93 -13.39
CA TYR A 46 0.19 -4.71 -13.92
C TYR A 46 -0.98 -4.33 -13.02
N GLN A 47 -1.27 -3.03 -12.92
CA GLN A 47 -2.35 -2.53 -12.07
C GLN A 47 -3.70 -3.18 -12.43
N ASP A 48 -4.50 -3.41 -11.40
CA ASP A 48 -5.91 -3.79 -11.45
C ASP A 48 -6.32 -5.22 -11.87
N LYS A 49 -5.49 -6.29 -11.82
CA LYS A 49 -6.08 -7.65 -11.68
C LYS A 49 -5.19 -8.78 -11.17
N LYS A 50 -5.87 -9.78 -10.57
CA LYS A 50 -5.31 -11.03 -10.03
C LYS A 50 -4.58 -11.84 -11.11
N VAL A 51 -3.41 -12.35 -10.75
CA VAL A 51 -2.72 -13.43 -11.48
C VAL A 51 -3.60 -14.70 -11.49
N LYS A 52 -3.63 -15.39 -12.64
CA LYS A 52 -4.19 -16.76 -12.75
C LYS A 52 -3.32 -17.69 -11.90
N GLU A 53 -3.93 -18.39 -10.94
CA GLU A 53 -3.27 -19.28 -9.96
C GLU A 53 -1.95 -19.87 -10.49
N LEU A 54 -0.86 -19.36 -9.95
CA LEU A 54 0.50 -19.73 -10.32
C LEU A 54 1.01 -20.71 -9.27
N PHE A 55 1.33 -21.92 -9.71
CA PHE A 55 1.85 -22.96 -8.83
C PHE A 55 3.38 -22.93 -8.93
N LEU A 56 4.07 -22.63 -7.82
CA LEU A 56 5.53 -22.59 -7.79
C LEU A 56 6.18 -23.92 -8.24
N SER A 57 5.46 -25.04 -8.08
CA SER A 57 5.85 -26.37 -8.59
C SER A 57 5.90 -26.49 -10.11
N GLU A 58 5.29 -25.57 -10.89
CA GLU A 58 5.48 -25.50 -12.36
C GLU A 58 6.90 -25.04 -12.74
N TYR A 59 7.67 -24.51 -11.78
CA TYR A 59 9.00 -23.90 -11.96
C TYR A 59 10.08 -24.58 -11.10
N GLU A 60 9.80 -25.78 -10.55
CA GLU A 60 10.74 -26.54 -9.73
C GLU A 60 12.03 -26.85 -10.52
N ASN A 61 13.20 -26.53 -9.96
CA ASN A 61 14.53 -26.56 -10.59
C ASN A 61 14.84 -25.43 -11.62
N GLU A 62 13.90 -24.52 -11.91
CA GLU A 62 14.15 -23.35 -12.75
C GLU A 62 14.57 -22.13 -11.90
N LYS A 63 15.68 -21.47 -12.28
CA LYS A 63 16.20 -20.31 -11.55
C LYS A 63 15.96 -19.03 -12.33
N ASN A 64 15.82 -17.92 -11.60
CA ASN A 64 15.68 -16.56 -12.12
C ASN A 64 14.68 -16.48 -13.29
N VAL A 65 13.46 -16.96 -13.02
CA VAL A 65 12.34 -16.99 -13.95
C VAL A 65 11.68 -15.62 -13.99
N LYS A 66 11.62 -14.96 -15.15
CA LYS A 66 10.94 -13.65 -15.33
C LYS A 66 9.75 -13.83 -16.27
N LEU A 67 8.55 -13.55 -15.77
CA LEU A 67 7.29 -13.70 -16.51
C LEU A 67 6.73 -12.35 -16.95
N PHE A 68 6.39 -12.24 -18.24
CA PHE A 68 5.79 -11.05 -18.85
C PHE A 68 4.36 -11.37 -19.26
N PHE A 69 3.41 -10.50 -18.92
CA PHE A 69 1.98 -10.68 -19.19
C PHE A 69 1.44 -9.51 -20.03
N TYR A 70 0.46 -9.78 -20.87
CA TYR A 70 -0.39 -8.74 -21.47
C TYR A 70 -1.36 -8.16 -20.42
N GLU A 71 -1.88 -6.95 -20.67
CA GLU A 71 -2.94 -6.28 -19.86
C GLU A 71 -4.17 -7.17 -19.57
N ASN A 72 -4.44 -8.16 -20.43
CA ASN A 72 -5.53 -9.14 -20.27
C ASN A 72 -5.17 -10.37 -19.41
N GLY A 73 -4.02 -10.36 -18.73
CA GLY A 73 -3.55 -11.43 -17.82
C GLY A 73 -2.99 -12.68 -18.51
N LYS A 74 -2.88 -12.70 -19.84
CA LYS A 74 -2.23 -13.81 -20.57
C LYS A 74 -0.71 -13.64 -20.54
N LEU A 75 0.01 -14.73 -20.29
CA LEU A 75 1.47 -14.76 -20.43
C LEU A 75 1.88 -14.47 -21.88
N GLU A 76 2.70 -13.44 -22.07
CA GLU A 76 3.34 -13.09 -23.35
C GLU A 76 4.66 -13.85 -23.52
N ARG A 77 5.52 -13.81 -22.50
CA ARG A 77 6.90 -14.29 -22.58
C ARG A 77 7.38 -14.83 -21.22
N LYS A 78 8.18 -15.89 -21.27
CA LYS A 78 8.94 -16.46 -20.14
C LYS A 78 10.44 -16.33 -20.45
N VAL A 79 11.22 -15.90 -19.47
CA VAL A 79 12.70 -15.90 -19.50
C VAL A 79 13.20 -16.78 -18.35
N LEU A 80 14.32 -17.48 -18.57
CA LEU A 80 14.85 -18.51 -17.67
C LEU A 80 16.35 -18.36 -17.43
N ASN A 81 16.78 -18.73 -16.22
CA ASN A 81 18.19 -18.88 -15.81
C ASN A 81 19.06 -17.65 -16.13
N PHE A 82 18.47 -16.45 -16.02
CA PHE A 82 19.14 -15.19 -16.30
C PHE A 82 20.08 -14.82 -15.13
N ASN A 83 21.39 -14.86 -15.37
CA ASN A 83 22.42 -14.72 -14.34
C ASN A 83 23.10 -13.33 -14.29
N SER A 84 22.67 -12.38 -15.12
CA SER A 84 23.27 -11.04 -15.25
C SER A 84 22.74 -10.01 -14.23
N TYR A 85 22.57 -10.44 -12.98
CA TYR A 85 22.23 -9.56 -11.87
C TYR A 85 23.49 -9.12 -11.08
N PRO A 86 23.51 -7.89 -10.54
CA PRO A 86 22.45 -6.89 -10.65
C PRO A 86 22.47 -6.15 -12.00
N GLN A 87 21.28 -5.88 -12.54
CA GLN A 87 21.07 -5.22 -13.83
C GLN A 87 20.74 -3.74 -13.60
N ASN A 88 21.41 -2.83 -14.31
CA ASN A 88 21.02 -1.41 -14.34
C ASN A 88 20.04 -1.18 -15.50
N ASN A 89 18.94 -0.49 -15.23
CA ASN A 89 17.86 -0.22 -16.18
C ASN A 89 17.67 1.30 -16.36
N TYR A 90 17.28 1.70 -17.56
CA TYR A 90 17.23 3.10 -17.99
C TYR A 90 16.00 3.35 -18.86
N GLU A 91 15.26 4.41 -18.57
CA GLU A 91 14.07 4.82 -19.31
C GLU A 91 14.26 6.25 -19.84
N TYR A 92 13.86 6.46 -21.10
CA TYR A 92 14.10 7.70 -21.84
C TYR A 92 12.79 8.24 -22.42
N ASN A 93 12.57 9.55 -22.34
CA ASN A 93 11.42 10.19 -23.00
C ASN A 93 11.57 10.21 -24.54
N GLN A 94 10.53 10.66 -25.24
CA GLN A 94 10.50 10.75 -26.71
C GLN A 94 11.63 11.58 -27.33
N ASN A 95 12.30 12.44 -26.56
CA ASN A 95 13.44 13.26 -27.00
C ASN A 95 14.79 12.58 -26.73
N GLY A 96 14.81 11.30 -26.33
CA GLY A 96 16.03 10.55 -26.00
C GLY A 96 16.67 10.96 -24.66
N LYS A 97 15.94 11.67 -23.79
CA LYS A 97 16.45 12.13 -22.49
C LYS A 97 16.10 11.13 -21.40
N LEU A 98 17.09 10.76 -20.59
CA LEU A 98 16.91 9.90 -19.42
C LEU A 98 15.91 10.56 -18.45
N ILE A 99 14.84 9.85 -18.13
CA ILE A 99 13.80 10.26 -17.17
C ILE A 99 13.73 9.37 -15.94
N HIS A 100 14.25 8.14 -16.01
CA HIS A 100 14.22 7.20 -14.88
C HIS A 100 15.35 6.16 -14.99
N HIS A 101 15.93 5.79 -13.85
CA HIS A 101 17.00 4.78 -13.72
C HIS A 101 16.85 4.02 -12.41
N TRP A 102 16.84 2.70 -12.50
CA TRP A 102 16.74 1.77 -11.38
C TRP A 102 17.71 0.61 -11.55
N LYS A 103 17.82 -0.24 -10.53
CA LYS A 103 18.73 -1.38 -10.51
C LYS A 103 18.01 -2.60 -9.95
N GLU A 104 17.86 -3.63 -10.77
CA GLU A 104 17.30 -4.92 -10.36
C GLU A 104 18.40 -5.84 -9.81
N GLY A 105 18.07 -6.67 -8.82
CA GLY A 105 18.99 -7.66 -8.29
C GLY A 105 18.36 -8.68 -7.35
N ASP A 106 19.16 -9.67 -6.97
CA ASP A 106 18.79 -10.71 -6.01
C ASP A 106 18.65 -10.14 -4.59
N ILE A 107 17.50 -10.40 -3.97
CA ILE A 107 17.20 -10.09 -2.57
C ILE A 107 16.93 -11.35 -1.74
N GLY A 108 17.76 -12.39 -1.87
CA GLY A 108 17.62 -13.63 -1.08
C GLY A 108 16.68 -14.64 -1.73
N GLY A 109 16.77 -14.79 -3.05
CA GLY A 109 15.93 -15.70 -3.82
C GLY A 109 14.73 -15.05 -4.50
N CYS A 110 14.60 -13.72 -4.46
CA CYS A 110 13.69 -12.94 -5.31
C CYS A 110 14.48 -11.97 -6.20
N ILE A 111 13.87 -11.50 -7.30
CA ILE A 111 14.38 -10.36 -8.07
C ILE A 111 13.52 -9.14 -7.74
N ALA A 112 14.14 -8.04 -7.32
CA ALA A 112 13.47 -6.77 -7.04
C ALA A 112 14.39 -5.56 -7.35
N THR A 113 13.84 -4.35 -7.31
CA THR A 113 14.64 -3.10 -7.34
C THR A 113 15.44 -2.97 -6.03
N ILE A 114 16.72 -2.63 -6.14
CA ILE A 114 17.67 -2.56 -5.02
C ILE A 114 18.44 -1.24 -4.98
N GLY A 115 18.69 -0.74 -3.77
CA GLY A 115 19.52 0.45 -3.57
C GLY A 115 18.74 1.73 -3.89
N ARG A 116 19.09 2.45 -4.95
CA ARG A 116 18.56 3.79 -5.24
C ARG A 116 18.05 3.92 -6.67
N GLU A 117 16.74 4.07 -6.78
CA GLU A 117 15.97 4.45 -7.96
C GLU A 117 15.94 5.99 -8.05
N VAL A 118 16.04 6.55 -9.27
CA VAL A 118 16.09 8.00 -9.51
C VAL A 118 15.25 8.36 -10.73
N PHE A 119 14.43 9.41 -10.59
CA PHE A 119 13.64 10.02 -11.66
C PHE A 119 14.09 11.46 -11.91
N TRP A 120 13.95 11.91 -13.16
CA TRP A 120 14.27 13.26 -13.59
C TRP A 120 13.07 13.93 -14.27
N ASP A 121 12.99 15.26 -14.15
CA ASP A 121 12.07 16.07 -14.96
C ASP A 121 12.59 16.26 -16.40
N ASP A 122 11.75 16.74 -17.32
CA ASP A 122 12.16 17.01 -18.72
C ASP A 122 13.30 18.05 -18.84
N LYS A 123 13.59 18.82 -17.79
CA LYS A 123 14.73 19.75 -17.74
C LYS A 123 16.01 19.04 -17.29
N GLY A 124 15.92 17.86 -16.66
CA GLY A 124 17.05 17.02 -16.24
C GLY A 124 17.43 17.21 -14.77
N ASN A 125 16.55 17.81 -13.97
CA ASN A 125 16.69 17.88 -12.52
C ASN A 125 16.09 16.61 -11.92
N ILE A 126 16.62 16.14 -10.78
CA ILE A 126 16.01 15.03 -10.05
C ILE A 126 14.62 15.49 -9.54
N SER A 127 13.60 14.68 -9.78
CA SER A 127 12.21 14.95 -9.40
C SER A 127 11.75 14.06 -8.25
N LYS A 128 12.14 12.77 -8.28
CA LYS A 128 11.89 11.75 -7.26
C LYS A 128 13.13 10.88 -7.09
N GLU A 129 13.40 10.43 -5.88
CA GLU A 129 14.31 9.32 -5.56
C GLU A 129 13.55 8.30 -4.71
N VAL A 130 13.88 7.01 -4.85
CA VAL A 130 13.43 5.96 -3.93
C VAL A 130 14.62 5.15 -3.47
N VAL A 131 14.73 4.94 -2.16
CA VAL A 131 15.71 4.02 -1.58
C VAL A 131 15.01 2.73 -1.19
N HIS A 132 15.36 1.64 -1.86
CA HIS A 132 14.79 0.31 -1.66
C HIS A 132 15.64 -0.48 -0.67
N THR A 133 15.01 -0.92 0.41
CA THR A 133 15.56 -1.81 1.44
C THR A 133 14.60 -2.98 1.63
N ASN A 134 15.04 -4.07 2.29
CA ASN A 134 14.17 -5.22 2.57
C ASN A 134 14.50 -5.89 3.91
N SER A 135 13.51 -6.60 4.45
CA SER A 135 13.61 -7.48 5.63
C SER A 135 12.92 -8.82 5.35
N GLY A 136 13.07 -9.80 6.25
CA GLY A 136 12.64 -11.20 6.04
C GLY A 136 13.78 -12.12 5.59
N GLU A 137 13.65 -13.43 5.82
CA GLU A 137 14.69 -14.42 5.51
C GLU A 137 14.46 -15.13 4.16
N SER A 138 13.25 -15.62 3.90
CA SER A 138 12.87 -16.24 2.62
C SER A 138 12.16 -15.28 1.67
N CYS A 139 12.02 -15.68 0.39
CA CYS A 139 11.47 -14.83 -0.65
C CYS A 139 10.00 -14.44 -0.43
N SER A 140 9.15 -15.39 -0.03
CA SER A 140 7.74 -15.17 0.32
C SER A 140 7.54 -14.32 1.58
N GLU A 141 8.58 -14.18 2.42
CA GLU A 141 8.58 -13.38 3.64
C GLU A 141 9.21 -12.00 3.44
N LYS A 142 9.64 -11.65 2.21
CA LYS A 142 10.28 -10.37 1.95
C LYS A 142 9.30 -9.21 2.04
N ILE A 143 9.53 -8.35 3.03
CA ILE A 143 8.94 -7.01 3.06
C ILE A 143 9.93 -6.06 2.39
N LEU A 144 9.48 -5.42 1.31
CA LEU A 144 10.17 -4.31 0.68
C LEU A 144 9.81 -3.01 1.42
N ILE A 145 10.78 -2.12 1.59
CA ILE A 145 10.63 -0.85 2.30
C ILE A 145 11.24 0.26 1.44
N HIS A 146 10.42 1.26 1.14
CA HIS A 146 10.69 2.32 0.16
C HIS A 146 10.73 3.69 0.85
N GLU A 147 11.93 4.27 1.01
CA GLU A 147 12.06 5.68 1.40
C GLU A 147 11.98 6.55 0.12
N ILE A 148 10.83 7.18 -0.08
CA ILE A 148 10.51 8.02 -1.23
C ILE A 148 10.81 9.49 -0.90
N LYS A 149 11.60 10.15 -1.74
CA LYS A 149 11.92 11.59 -1.65
C LYS A 149 11.46 12.30 -2.91
N GLU A 150 10.65 13.34 -2.78
CA GLU A 150 10.30 14.26 -3.88
C GLU A 150 11.07 15.57 -3.76
N TYR A 151 11.35 16.24 -4.88
CA TYR A 151 12.11 17.48 -4.93
C TYR A 151 11.33 18.62 -5.62
N PHE A 152 11.64 19.87 -5.29
CA PHE A 152 11.14 21.02 -6.05
C PHE A 152 11.91 21.13 -7.38
N SER A 153 11.20 21.11 -8.52
CA SER A 153 11.79 21.15 -9.88
C SER A 153 12.77 22.31 -10.06
N GLY A 154 13.92 22.04 -10.68
CA GLY A 154 15.00 23.02 -10.83
C GLY A 154 15.87 23.22 -9.59
N THR A 155 15.63 22.50 -8.49
CA THR A 155 16.36 22.65 -7.22
C THR A 155 16.91 21.31 -6.70
N LYS A 156 17.57 21.34 -5.54
CA LYS A 156 17.89 20.16 -4.73
C LYS A 156 17.12 20.11 -3.41
N LYS A 157 16.14 21.00 -3.23
CA LYS A 157 15.33 21.10 -2.01
C LYS A 157 14.29 19.99 -1.98
N ILE A 158 14.17 19.32 -0.84
CA ILE A 158 13.18 18.27 -0.63
C ILE A 158 11.79 18.90 -0.49
N LYS A 159 10.84 18.39 -1.26
CA LYS A 159 9.40 18.72 -1.21
C LYS A 159 8.66 17.79 -0.26
N SER A 160 8.92 16.48 -0.34
CA SER A 160 8.38 15.51 0.62
C SER A 160 9.33 14.33 0.86
N ILE A 161 9.19 13.71 2.03
CA ILE A 161 9.75 12.41 2.38
C ILE A 161 8.58 11.54 2.82
N LYS A 162 8.48 10.32 2.29
CA LYS A 162 7.46 9.34 2.61
C LYS A 162 8.11 7.97 2.73
N ASN A 163 7.57 7.10 3.57
CA ASN A 163 8.02 5.71 3.65
C ASN A 163 6.83 4.77 3.42
N THR A 164 6.93 3.89 2.44
CA THR A 164 5.96 2.80 2.20
C THR A 164 6.64 1.44 2.36
N ARG A 165 5.82 0.40 2.52
CA ARG A 165 6.25 -0.99 2.50
C ARG A 165 5.25 -1.85 1.75
N GLU A 166 5.70 -2.99 1.26
CA GLU A 166 4.87 -4.01 0.61
C GLU A 166 5.46 -5.41 0.82
N SER A 167 4.63 -6.45 0.72
CA SER A 167 5.11 -7.82 0.54
C SER A 167 5.57 -8.01 -0.90
N TYR A 168 6.71 -8.68 -1.08
CA TYR A 168 7.22 -9.08 -2.40
C TYR A 168 6.19 -9.86 -3.23
N GLU A 169 5.31 -10.63 -2.58
CA GLU A 169 4.26 -11.39 -3.29
C GLU A 169 3.15 -10.51 -3.90
N GLY A 170 3.16 -9.19 -3.65
CA GLY A 170 2.20 -8.23 -4.21
C GLY A 170 1.07 -7.87 -3.26
N SER A 171 1.41 -7.34 -2.07
CA SER A 171 0.40 -6.63 -1.26
C SER A 171 0.11 -5.23 -1.81
N ASN A 172 -0.86 -4.53 -1.23
CA ASN A 172 -0.93 -3.07 -1.38
C ASN A 172 0.36 -2.42 -0.84
N GLU A 173 0.71 -1.23 -1.34
CA GLU A 173 1.67 -0.33 -0.67
C GLU A 173 1.04 0.22 0.61
N CYS A 174 1.73 0.05 1.74
CA CYS A 174 1.24 0.42 3.06
C CYS A 174 2.12 1.55 3.66
N PRO A 175 1.55 2.64 4.19
CA PRO A 175 2.33 3.74 4.76
C PRO A 175 2.97 3.31 6.09
N CYS A 176 4.25 3.67 6.26
CA CYS A 176 5.01 3.36 7.47
C CYS A 176 5.97 4.51 7.83
N GLY A 177 6.57 4.45 9.02
CA GLY A 177 7.60 5.38 9.48
C GLY A 177 7.18 6.86 9.44
N PHE A 178 8.15 7.75 9.17
CA PHE A 178 7.91 9.19 9.16
C PHE A 178 7.59 9.71 7.75
N TRP A 179 6.54 10.52 7.64
CA TRP A 179 6.17 11.26 6.44
C TRP A 179 6.26 12.75 6.73
N LYS A 180 6.89 13.53 5.84
CA LYS A 180 7.10 14.98 6.00
C LYS A 180 6.91 15.70 4.68
N GLU A 181 6.25 16.85 4.72
CA GLU A 181 6.14 17.77 3.57
C GLU A 181 6.70 19.13 3.96
N TYR A 182 7.35 19.78 3.00
CA TYR A 182 8.12 21.01 3.18
C TYR A 182 7.62 22.12 2.24
N ASP A 183 7.83 23.38 2.62
CA ASP A 183 7.71 24.52 1.70
C ASP A 183 9.02 24.77 0.91
N GLU A 184 8.99 25.72 -0.02
CA GLU A 184 10.16 26.12 -0.82
C GLU A 184 11.32 26.68 0.03
N ASN A 185 11.11 26.97 1.31
CA ASN A 185 12.11 27.41 2.28
C ASN A 185 12.60 26.27 3.19
N GLU A 186 12.24 25.02 2.86
CA GLU A 186 12.61 23.80 3.61
C GLU A 186 12.04 23.79 5.05
N LYS A 187 10.97 24.55 5.29
CA LYS A 187 10.19 24.49 6.54
C LYS A 187 9.13 23.41 6.43
N ILE A 188 9.01 22.56 7.45
CA ILE A 188 7.95 21.54 7.52
C ILE A 188 6.57 22.22 7.55
N ILE A 189 5.69 21.79 6.66
CA ILE A 189 4.27 22.21 6.57
C ILE A 189 3.28 21.10 6.94
N SER A 190 3.72 19.84 6.88
CA SER A 190 2.95 18.66 7.31
C SER A 190 3.89 17.57 7.81
N GLN A 191 3.50 16.83 8.84
CA GLN A 191 4.23 15.67 9.36
C GLN A 191 3.24 14.65 9.93
N ASN A 192 3.33 13.41 9.44
CA ASN A 192 2.59 12.27 9.98
C ASN A 192 3.60 11.21 10.45
N THR A 193 3.27 10.50 11.52
CA THR A 193 4.01 9.30 11.94
C THR A 193 3.10 8.09 11.79
N PHE A 194 3.61 7.06 11.14
CA PHE A 194 3.01 5.73 11.04
C PHE A 194 3.94 4.75 11.76
N THR A 195 3.46 3.54 12.04
CA THR A 195 4.28 2.51 12.69
C THR A 195 5.54 2.18 11.89
N GLU A 196 6.61 1.79 12.58
CA GLU A 196 7.91 1.51 11.96
C GLU A 196 7.78 0.47 10.84
N CYS A 197 8.43 0.73 9.70
CA CYS A 197 8.39 -0.13 8.52
C CYS A 197 8.88 -1.56 8.80
N SER A 198 9.76 -1.71 9.79
CA SER A 198 10.28 -2.97 10.35
C SER A 198 9.24 -3.89 10.99
N ASN A 199 8.07 -3.37 11.41
CA ASN A 199 7.10 -4.14 12.21
C ASN A 199 6.19 -5.01 11.33
N THR A 200 6.62 -6.24 11.04
CA THR A 200 5.94 -7.21 10.16
C THR A 200 4.54 -7.65 10.63
N ASN A 201 4.15 -7.37 11.88
CA ASN A 201 2.94 -7.93 12.50
C ASN A 201 1.67 -7.07 12.32
N ILE A 202 1.67 -6.12 11.37
CA ILE A 202 0.60 -5.13 11.20
C ILE A 202 -0.08 -5.30 9.84
N SER A 203 -1.40 -5.45 9.85
CA SER A 203 -2.22 -5.43 8.63
C SER A 203 -2.20 -4.05 7.99
N CYS A 204 -2.44 -3.98 6.69
CA CYS A 204 -2.59 -2.69 6.01
C CYS A 204 -4.04 -2.14 6.05
N GLU A 205 -4.88 -2.73 6.91
CA GLU A 205 -6.27 -2.33 7.16
C GLU A 205 -6.43 -1.62 8.52
N ASP A 206 -5.40 -1.65 9.38
CA ASP A 206 -5.38 -0.97 10.69
C ASP A 206 -4.81 0.46 10.57
N ASP A 207 -5.69 1.45 10.69
CA ASP A 207 -5.44 2.90 10.48
C ASP A 207 -4.63 3.57 11.62
N ASP A 208 -3.54 2.94 12.09
CA ASP A 208 -2.72 3.38 13.25
C ASP A 208 -1.76 4.54 12.89
N ILE A 209 -2.34 5.63 12.37
CA ILE A 209 -1.65 6.88 12.06
C ILE A 209 -1.47 7.67 13.37
N GLN A 210 -0.27 7.59 13.96
CA GLN A 210 0.16 8.50 15.02
C GLN A 210 0.47 9.90 14.46
N ASN A 211 -0.59 10.56 13.99
CA ASN A 211 -0.64 12.02 13.90
C ASN A 211 -0.32 12.62 15.28
N GLU A 212 0.37 13.76 15.30
CA GLU A 212 0.52 14.53 16.54
C GLU A 212 -0.88 14.80 17.13
N LYS A 213 -1.14 14.28 18.34
CA LYS A 213 -2.51 14.10 18.82
C LYS A 213 -3.11 15.43 19.26
N SER A 214 -3.65 16.15 18.27
CA SER A 214 -4.61 17.25 18.42
C SER A 214 -5.66 16.81 19.43
N SER A 215 -5.55 17.30 20.66
CA SER A 215 -6.30 16.76 21.80
C SER A 215 -7.73 17.31 21.79
N ILE A 216 -8.53 16.84 20.84
CA ILE A 216 -9.95 17.16 20.69
C ILE A 216 -10.63 16.85 22.02
N SER A 217 -11.17 17.87 22.66
CA SER A 217 -11.80 17.74 23.97
C SER A 217 -13.01 16.81 23.90
N ASP A 218 -13.20 15.98 24.94
CA ASP A 218 -14.28 14.98 25.02
C ASP A 218 -15.69 15.55 24.77
N LYS A 219 -15.89 16.86 25.00
CA LYS A 219 -17.11 17.60 24.64
C LYS A 219 -17.52 17.44 23.17
N TRP A 220 -16.56 17.31 22.25
CA TRP A 220 -16.76 17.15 20.81
C TRP A 220 -16.96 15.70 20.36
N ILE A 221 -16.62 14.71 21.19
CA ILE A 221 -16.64 13.29 20.79
C ILE A 221 -18.09 12.79 20.74
N GLY A 222 -18.48 12.15 19.65
CA GLY A 222 -19.81 11.57 19.44
C GLY A 222 -20.26 11.66 17.98
N ARG A 223 -21.43 11.10 17.70
CA ARG A 223 -22.09 11.19 16.38
C ARG A 223 -23.02 12.39 16.34
N TYR A 224 -22.91 13.18 15.28
CA TYR A 224 -23.77 14.33 15.02
C TYR A 224 -24.63 14.08 13.79
N GLU A 225 -25.92 14.39 13.89
CA GLU A 225 -26.91 14.23 12.82
C GLU A 225 -27.41 15.58 12.30
N LEU A 226 -27.59 15.65 10.99
CA LEU A 226 -28.17 16.77 10.27
C LEU A 226 -29.00 16.25 9.09
N ASN A 227 -30.29 16.56 9.07
CA ASN A 227 -31.14 16.30 7.90
C ASN A 227 -31.22 17.58 7.06
N LEU A 228 -30.87 17.48 5.77
CA LEU A 228 -31.00 18.56 4.79
C LEU A 228 -32.08 18.25 3.76
N ILE A 229 -32.70 19.32 3.26
CA ILE A 229 -33.44 19.31 1.99
C ILE A 229 -32.57 20.08 1.00
N GLY A 230 -32.13 19.40 -0.05
CA GLY A 230 -31.25 19.97 -1.08
C GLY A 230 -32.00 20.75 -2.17
N LYS A 231 -31.36 20.84 -3.34
CA LYS A 231 -31.72 21.81 -4.38
C LYS A 231 -32.91 21.37 -5.22
N GLY A 232 -34.01 22.13 -5.11
CA GLY A 232 -35.17 22.04 -6.00
C GLY A 232 -36.34 21.22 -5.45
N ASN A 233 -37.48 21.32 -6.13
CA ASN A 233 -38.79 20.87 -5.62
C ASN A 233 -39.09 19.38 -5.89
N ARG A 234 -38.07 18.53 -6.08
CA ARG A 234 -38.24 17.10 -6.38
C ARG A 234 -38.20 16.30 -5.08
N THR A 235 -39.13 15.36 -4.91
CA THR A 235 -39.09 14.36 -3.84
C THR A 235 -37.87 13.44 -4.02
N GLY A 236 -37.19 13.11 -2.92
CA GLY A 236 -35.88 12.43 -2.94
C GLY A 236 -34.68 13.38 -2.76
N ASN A 237 -34.91 14.69 -2.60
CA ASN A 237 -33.88 15.68 -2.27
C ASN A 237 -33.53 15.74 -0.77
N GLU A 238 -34.03 14.80 0.02
CA GLU A 238 -33.72 14.64 1.43
C GLU A 238 -32.35 13.94 1.62
N TYR A 239 -31.44 14.57 2.34
CA TYR A 239 -30.11 14.04 2.65
C TYR A 239 -29.93 13.88 4.16
N GLN A 240 -29.50 12.70 4.59
CA GLN A 240 -29.10 12.43 5.97
C GLN A 240 -27.58 12.57 6.07
N ILE A 241 -27.12 13.45 6.94
CA ILE A 241 -25.70 13.75 7.13
C ILE A 241 -25.29 13.33 8.54
N TYR A 242 -24.21 12.58 8.59
CA TYR A 242 -23.53 12.13 9.80
C TYR A 242 -22.14 12.74 9.87
N LEU A 243 -21.76 13.15 11.06
CA LEU A 243 -20.39 13.50 11.40
C LEU A 243 -20.01 12.76 12.68
N ASP A 244 -19.15 11.76 12.54
CA ASP A 244 -18.69 10.90 13.63
C ASP A 244 -17.32 11.38 14.09
N ILE A 245 -17.24 11.92 15.31
CA ILE A 245 -16.00 12.43 15.91
C ILE A 245 -15.56 11.49 17.03
N SER A 246 -14.37 10.90 16.88
CA SER A 246 -13.71 10.07 17.91
C SER A 246 -12.41 10.71 18.41
N LYS A 247 -11.59 9.99 19.18
CA LYS A 247 -10.24 10.47 19.60
C LYS A 247 -9.17 10.28 18.53
N ASP A 248 -9.48 9.49 17.51
CA ASP A 248 -8.48 8.87 16.63
C ASP A 248 -8.81 9.13 15.14
N SER A 249 -10.10 9.27 14.80
CA SER A 249 -10.58 9.65 13.46
C SER A 249 -11.83 10.55 13.51
N ILE A 250 -12.06 11.29 12.42
CA ILE A 250 -13.31 12.00 12.16
C ILE A 250 -13.82 11.60 10.77
N ALA A 251 -15.02 11.05 10.70
CA ALA A 251 -15.67 10.67 9.45
C ALA A 251 -16.90 11.53 9.19
N TYR A 252 -17.00 12.08 7.99
CA TYR A 252 -18.25 12.62 7.45
C TYR A 252 -18.89 11.56 6.57
N THR A 253 -20.20 11.36 6.70
CA THR A 253 -20.99 10.55 5.77
C THR A 253 -22.23 11.34 5.34
N ALA A 254 -22.61 11.28 4.06
CA ALA A 254 -23.89 11.81 3.57
C ALA A 254 -24.59 10.80 2.66
N GLU A 255 -25.86 10.58 2.95
CA GLU A 255 -26.70 9.56 2.33
C GLU A 255 -27.99 10.20 1.79
N GLY A 256 -28.42 9.83 0.58
CA GLY A 256 -29.65 10.31 -0.02
C GLY A 256 -29.94 9.64 -1.37
N TYR A 257 -30.95 10.13 -2.10
CA TYR A 257 -31.30 9.53 -3.40
C TYR A 257 -30.14 9.69 -4.40
N GLN A 258 -29.57 8.56 -4.83
CA GLN A 258 -28.39 8.49 -5.69
C GLN A 258 -27.15 9.24 -5.15
N LEU A 259 -27.07 9.42 -3.82
CA LEU A 259 -25.93 10.03 -3.14
C LEU A 259 -25.43 9.14 -2.00
N TYR A 260 -24.17 8.75 -2.09
CA TYR A 260 -23.37 8.29 -0.97
C TYR A 260 -22.02 9.02 -1.04
N HIS A 261 -21.61 9.65 0.05
CA HIS A 261 -20.31 10.31 0.18
C HIS A 261 -19.74 10.02 1.58
N LYS A 262 -18.49 9.55 1.66
CA LYS A 262 -17.80 9.29 2.92
C LYS A 262 -16.39 9.87 2.90
N PHE A 263 -16.10 10.83 3.77
CA PHE A 263 -14.85 11.58 3.77
C PHE A 263 -14.12 11.49 5.12
N LEU A 264 -12.80 11.27 5.08
CA LEU A 264 -11.95 11.39 6.26
C LEU A 264 -11.59 12.86 6.49
N LEU A 265 -11.79 13.34 7.72
CA LEU A 265 -11.49 14.69 8.14
C LEU A 265 -10.42 14.71 9.25
N THR A 266 -9.80 15.87 9.43
CA THR A 266 -8.96 16.21 10.60
C THR A 266 -9.53 17.46 11.29
N ALA A 267 -9.16 17.69 12.55
CA ALA A 267 -9.65 18.86 13.29
C ALA A 267 -8.69 19.52 14.28
N SER A 268 -8.98 20.78 14.58
CA SER A 268 -8.31 21.63 15.57
C SER A 268 -9.34 22.24 16.52
N ASP A 269 -9.21 21.97 17.82
CA ASP A 269 -10.07 22.48 18.90
C ASP A 269 -9.44 23.72 19.54
N ASN A 270 -10.11 24.87 19.49
CA ASN A 270 -9.65 26.11 20.15
C ASN A 270 -10.27 26.35 21.54
N GLY A 271 -11.06 25.39 22.04
CA GLY A 271 -11.83 25.51 23.28
C GLY A 271 -13.32 25.75 23.03
N ASN A 272 -13.68 26.63 22.09
CA ASN A 272 -15.07 27.02 21.80
C ASN A 272 -15.55 26.57 20.40
N GLU A 273 -14.61 26.39 19.48
CA GLU A 273 -14.81 26.01 18.08
C GLU A 273 -13.93 24.82 17.72
N LEU A 274 -14.50 23.89 16.94
CA LEU A 274 -13.79 22.78 16.31
C LEU A 274 -13.72 23.05 14.81
N TYR A 275 -12.53 23.37 14.30
CA TYR A 275 -12.29 23.56 12.87
C TYR A 275 -12.07 22.22 12.20
N LEU A 276 -12.75 21.97 11.08
CA LEU A 276 -12.74 20.70 10.34
C LEU A 276 -12.05 20.90 8.98
N LYS A 277 -11.14 20.00 8.63
CA LYS A 277 -10.48 19.96 7.32
C LYS A 277 -10.70 18.64 6.62
N TYR A 278 -10.95 18.68 5.31
CA TYR A 278 -11.02 17.50 4.46
C TYR A 278 -9.63 16.92 4.21
N THR A 279 -9.51 15.60 4.27
CA THR A 279 -8.24 14.88 4.02
C THR A 279 -8.30 14.13 2.69
N LYS A 280 -9.04 13.01 2.67
CA LYS A 280 -9.21 12.04 1.56
C LYS A 280 -10.66 11.51 1.53
N PRO A 281 -11.16 10.98 0.40
CA PRO A 281 -12.39 10.18 0.40
C PRO A 281 -12.15 8.81 1.07
N MET A 282 -13.23 8.10 1.37
CA MET A 282 -13.22 6.74 1.96
C MET A 282 -14.05 5.73 1.13
N ASP A 283 -14.60 6.18 0.00
CA ASP A 283 -15.60 5.49 -0.82
C ASP A 283 -15.42 5.81 -2.31
N ASP A 284 -14.17 6.01 -2.75
CA ASP A 284 -13.71 6.42 -4.09
C ASP A 284 -14.34 7.71 -4.67
N THR A 285 -15.24 8.37 -3.94
CA THR A 285 -16.05 9.46 -4.47
C THR A 285 -15.36 10.81 -4.29
N ASN A 286 -14.54 11.16 -5.28
CA ASN A 286 -13.74 12.39 -5.29
C ASN A 286 -14.59 13.68 -5.26
N SER A 287 -14.23 14.61 -4.37
CA SER A 287 -14.98 15.84 -4.12
C SER A 287 -14.30 17.06 -4.74
N TRP A 288 -14.75 17.43 -5.95
CA TRP A 288 -14.27 18.58 -6.74
C TRP A 288 -14.25 19.91 -5.97
N ALA A 289 -15.13 20.07 -4.97
CA ALA A 289 -15.25 21.28 -4.15
C ALA A 289 -14.23 21.34 -3.01
N LEU A 290 -13.70 20.18 -2.58
CA LEU A 290 -12.84 20.04 -1.40
C LEU A 290 -11.37 19.78 -1.73
N GLU A 291 -11.05 19.20 -2.88
CA GLU A 291 -9.67 18.96 -3.32
C GLU A 291 -8.80 20.22 -3.23
N LYS A 292 -9.36 21.38 -3.61
CA LYS A 292 -8.65 22.67 -3.70
C LYS A 292 -8.63 23.49 -2.41
N THR A 293 -9.70 23.43 -1.62
CA THR A 293 -9.86 24.27 -0.41
C THR A 293 -9.41 23.55 0.85
N LYS A 294 -9.61 22.23 0.92
CA LYS A 294 -9.53 21.38 2.13
C LYS A 294 -10.38 21.88 3.31
N ASP A 295 -11.23 22.91 3.13
CA ASP A 295 -12.02 23.55 4.18
C ASP A 295 -13.39 22.88 4.33
N PHE A 296 -13.59 22.19 5.45
CA PHE A 296 -14.85 21.54 5.78
C PHE A 296 -15.70 22.36 6.78
N GLY A 297 -15.19 23.53 7.20
CA GLY A 297 -15.85 24.48 8.07
C GLY A 297 -15.52 24.33 9.56
N LYS A 298 -16.45 24.71 10.43
CA LYS A 298 -16.28 24.65 11.89
C LYS A 298 -17.58 24.38 12.64
N ILE A 299 -17.48 23.68 13.77
CA ILE A 299 -18.56 23.54 14.76
C ILE A 299 -18.31 24.53 15.90
N THR A 300 -19.34 25.23 16.37
CA THR A 300 -19.31 26.09 17.56
C THR A 300 -20.38 25.65 18.56
N ILE A 301 -20.10 25.68 19.86
CA ILE A 301 -21.13 25.50 20.89
C ILE A 301 -21.70 26.87 21.26
N LYS A 302 -23.03 27.06 21.12
CA LYS A 302 -23.73 28.28 21.60
C LYS A 302 -25.04 27.87 22.27
N ASN A 303 -25.27 28.34 23.50
CA ASN A 303 -26.48 28.08 24.29
C ASN A 303 -26.85 26.58 24.38
N GLY A 304 -25.85 25.71 24.58
CA GLY A 304 -26.02 24.25 24.64
C GLY A 304 -26.30 23.56 23.30
N LYS A 305 -26.34 24.29 22.18
CA LYS A 305 -26.52 23.74 20.83
C LYS A 305 -25.21 23.74 20.06
N TYR A 306 -25.02 22.71 19.23
CA TYR A 306 -23.92 22.60 18.29
C TYR A 306 -24.34 23.25 16.96
N LEU A 307 -23.55 24.20 16.49
CA LEU A 307 -23.80 24.97 15.29
C LEU A 307 -22.66 24.75 14.29
N TRP A 308 -22.97 24.28 13.09
CA TRP A 308 -22.00 23.98 12.05
C TRP A 308 -22.08 25.00 10.91
N GLU A 309 -20.97 25.69 10.66
CA GLU A 309 -20.74 26.50 9.47
C GLU A 309 -19.88 25.66 8.52
N SER A 310 -20.35 25.29 7.33
CA SER A 310 -19.57 24.50 6.36
C SER A 310 -19.64 25.05 4.94
N PRO A 311 -18.50 25.52 4.36
CA PRO A 311 -18.45 25.95 2.96
C PRO A 311 -18.87 24.83 2.00
N PHE A 312 -18.45 23.59 2.27
CA PHE A 312 -18.81 22.43 1.45
C PHE A 312 -20.31 22.17 1.40
N LEU A 313 -21.00 22.16 2.55
CA LEU A 313 -22.45 21.98 2.58
C LEU A 313 -23.17 23.11 1.83
N ASN A 314 -22.67 24.34 1.92
CA ASN A 314 -23.24 25.48 1.22
C ASN A 314 -23.12 25.34 -0.32
N THR A 315 -21.93 24.95 -0.82
CA THR A 315 -21.71 24.67 -2.25
C THR A 315 -22.62 23.54 -2.75
N SER A 316 -22.57 22.40 -2.05
CA SER A 316 -23.24 21.16 -2.46
C SER A 316 -24.77 21.25 -2.40
N TYR A 317 -25.34 21.84 -1.34
CA TYR A 317 -26.78 21.73 -1.05
C TYR A 317 -27.57 23.06 -1.08
N THR A 318 -26.93 24.25 -1.01
CA THR A 318 -27.67 25.52 -0.80
C THR A 318 -27.39 26.63 -1.83
N ASP A 319 -26.64 26.34 -2.89
CA ASP A 319 -26.20 27.30 -3.93
C ASP A 319 -25.29 28.39 -3.38
N ASN A 320 -24.31 27.98 -2.57
CA ASN A 320 -23.33 28.82 -1.89
C ASN A 320 -23.93 29.81 -0.86
N LYS A 321 -25.22 29.70 -0.56
CA LYS A 321 -25.86 30.47 0.53
C LYS A 321 -25.25 30.02 1.86
N LYS A 322 -24.63 30.95 2.58
CA LYS A 322 -24.04 30.66 3.91
C LYS A 322 -25.15 30.34 4.91
N ILE A 323 -25.28 29.06 5.26
CA ILE A 323 -26.19 28.59 6.32
C ILE A 323 -25.37 28.14 7.53
N ILE A 324 -25.91 28.40 8.73
CA ILE A 324 -25.45 27.84 10.00
C ILE A 324 -26.41 26.72 10.37
N TYR A 325 -25.96 25.47 10.27
CA TYR A 325 -26.78 24.30 10.55
C TYR A 325 -26.80 24.02 12.06
N THR A 326 -27.96 23.75 12.65
CA THR A 326 -28.01 23.20 14.01
C THR A 326 -27.92 21.68 13.90
N ILE A 327 -26.90 21.09 14.51
CA ILE A 327 -26.65 19.64 14.45
C ILE A 327 -27.02 18.98 15.78
N SER A 328 -27.59 17.77 15.70
CA SER A 328 -28.03 17.00 16.87
C SER A 328 -26.98 15.99 17.26
N LYS A 329 -26.32 16.18 18.42
CA LYS A 329 -25.42 15.17 18.98
C LYS A 329 -26.23 14.00 19.54
N LYS A 330 -25.90 12.77 19.14
CA LYS A 330 -26.31 11.54 19.85
C LYS A 330 -25.32 11.28 20.98
N ASN A 331 -25.87 10.80 22.10
CA ASN A 331 -25.12 10.19 23.20
C ASN A 331 -25.16 8.67 23.04
#